data_AF-A0AAP7LUX2-F1
#
_entry.id   AF-A0AAP7LUX2-F1
#
_cell.length_a   1.000
_cell.length_b   1.000
_cell.length_c   1.000
_cell.angle_alpha   90.00
_cell.angle_beta   90.00
_cell.angle_gamma   90.00
#
_symmetry.space_group_name_H-M   'P 1'
#
loop_
_entity.id
_entity.type
_entity.pdbx_description
1 polymer ?
#
loop_
_entity_poly.entity_id
_entity_poly.type
_entity_poly.pdbx_seq_one_letter_code
_entity_poly.pdbx_strand_id
1 'polypeptide(L)'
;MVDKSKNIGDYIKKNEEAIINNKISVPEIAKKFGVTKQLIYYYASHVSEGLFQRREEQLDIYLKQIHRDIKEGIPLDVIMQQTYAEPFLTKRGKENIHRAKDLVINRLHSREIVPKEEKVNTFTLVNAKLKNYVNLLQIEEVLRENRDINKAELGRRIGVSHHKMLIVNHNLSVSPFRELPKIKQELYDILKRNIEIASDFYRLGTKKAVYEKYSDINKHVLRLVIDGYRPLINTKLIINHEKDND
;
A
#
# COMPACT_ATOMS: atom_id res chain seq x y z
N MET A 1 47.54 13.31 -17.38
CA MET A 1 46.45 12.97 -16.42
C MET A 1 45.26 13.84 -16.75
N VAL A 2 44.14 13.26 -17.20
CA VAL A 2 42.91 14.05 -17.46
C VAL A 2 42.27 14.33 -16.11
N ASP A 3 42.04 15.60 -15.82
CA ASP A 3 41.48 16.11 -14.57
C ASP A 3 40.01 15.66 -14.43
N LYS A 4 39.81 14.42 -13.97
CA LYS A 4 38.49 13.81 -13.78
C LYS A 4 37.67 14.52 -12.68
N SER A 5 38.30 15.39 -11.90
CA SER A 5 37.71 16.12 -10.77
C SER A 5 36.57 17.04 -11.21
N LYS A 6 36.81 17.86 -12.25
CA LYS A 6 35.81 18.80 -12.80
C LYS A 6 34.57 18.07 -13.30
N ASN A 7 34.75 16.95 -14.02
CA ASN A 7 33.63 16.19 -14.57
C ASN A 7 32.78 15.46 -13.52
N ILE A 8 33.35 15.00 -12.39
CA ILE A 8 32.57 14.34 -11.33
C ILE A 8 31.77 15.39 -10.54
N GLY A 9 32.40 16.49 -10.14
CA GLY A 9 31.74 17.58 -9.42
C GLY A 9 30.58 18.19 -10.19
N ASP A 10 30.80 18.50 -11.48
CA ASP A 10 29.75 19.05 -12.36
C ASP A 10 28.60 18.06 -12.57
N TYR A 11 28.92 16.76 -12.68
CA TYR A 11 27.91 15.73 -12.79
C TYR A 11 27.05 15.63 -11.53
N ILE A 12 27.65 15.70 -10.34
CA ILE A 12 26.91 15.69 -9.07
C ILE A 12 25.98 16.90 -8.98
N LYS A 13 26.49 18.12 -9.24
CA LYS A 13 25.67 19.35 -9.24
C LYS A 13 24.49 19.26 -10.20
N LYS A 14 24.73 18.78 -11.43
CA LYS A 14 23.68 18.65 -12.45
C LYS A 14 22.61 17.59 -12.10
N ASN A 15 22.94 16.63 -11.24
CA ASN A 15 22.05 15.51 -10.90
C ASN A 15 21.64 15.51 -9.43
N GLU A 16 21.75 16.65 -8.75
CA GLU A 16 21.56 16.76 -7.30
C GLU A 16 20.21 16.23 -6.86
N GLU A 17 19.12 16.68 -7.49
CA GLU A 17 17.77 16.21 -7.21
C GLU A 17 17.60 14.71 -7.47
N ALA A 18 18.22 14.18 -8.52
CA ALA A 18 18.15 12.76 -8.84
C ALA A 18 18.90 11.91 -7.78
N ILE A 19 19.97 12.44 -7.20
CA ILE A 19 20.70 11.80 -6.10
C ILE A 19 19.86 11.85 -4.82
N ILE A 20 19.29 13.02 -4.47
CA ILE A 20 18.43 13.20 -3.29
C ILE A 20 17.22 12.26 -3.36
N ASN A 21 16.57 12.17 -4.50
CA ASN A 21 15.42 11.30 -4.72
C ASN A 21 15.79 9.83 -4.97
N ASN A 22 17.07 9.47 -4.79
CA ASN A 22 17.58 8.10 -4.92
C ASN A 22 17.33 7.45 -6.29
N LYS A 23 17.19 8.27 -7.34
CA LYS A 23 17.13 7.84 -8.75
C LYS A 23 18.51 7.50 -9.30
N ILE A 24 19.55 8.12 -8.74
CA ILE A 24 20.96 7.85 -9.05
C ILE A 24 21.67 7.54 -7.75
N SER A 25 22.26 6.36 -7.68
CA SER A 25 22.98 5.87 -6.50
C SER A 25 24.48 6.16 -6.60
N VAL A 26 25.15 6.35 -5.45
CA VAL A 26 26.61 6.50 -5.38
C VAL A 26 27.37 5.38 -6.11
N PRO A 27 26.98 4.08 -5.99
CA PRO A 27 27.59 3.01 -6.78
C PRO A 27 27.49 3.21 -8.31
N GLU A 28 26.39 3.75 -8.82
CA GLU A 28 26.20 4.00 -10.26
C GLU A 28 27.08 5.14 -10.73
N ILE A 29 27.21 6.21 -9.94
CA ILE A 29 28.13 7.32 -10.23
C ILE A 29 29.58 6.80 -10.23
N ALA A 30 29.97 6.05 -9.19
CA ALA A 30 31.30 5.47 -9.08
C ALA A 30 31.64 4.57 -10.29
N LYS A 31 30.70 3.71 -10.69
CA LYS A 31 30.84 2.86 -11.88
C LYS A 31 30.97 3.69 -13.17
N LYS A 32 30.15 4.74 -13.34
CA LYS A 32 30.16 5.62 -14.51
C LYS A 32 31.52 6.29 -14.73
N PHE A 33 32.19 6.70 -13.65
CA PHE A 33 33.48 7.38 -13.74
C PHE A 33 34.70 6.46 -13.54
N GLY A 34 34.46 5.18 -13.22
CA GLY A 34 35.52 4.21 -12.93
C GLY A 34 36.33 4.57 -11.69
N VAL A 35 35.65 5.04 -10.64
CA VAL A 35 36.28 5.52 -9.39
C VAL A 35 35.68 4.84 -8.17
N THR A 36 36.30 5.02 -7.01
CA THR A 36 35.78 4.49 -5.75
C THR A 36 34.59 5.32 -5.24
N LYS A 37 33.73 4.72 -4.41
CA LYS A 37 32.62 5.42 -3.77
C LYS A 37 33.10 6.56 -2.87
N GLN A 38 34.23 6.36 -2.18
CA GLN A 38 34.87 7.37 -1.31
C GLN A 38 35.17 8.66 -2.08
N LEU A 39 35.65 8.53 -3.32
CA LEU A 39 35.94 9.70 -4.15
C LEU A 39 34.66 10.45 -4.55
N ILE A 40 33.54 9.76 -4.74
CA ILE A 40 32.23 10.40 -4.98
C ILE A 40 31.77 11.17 -3.74
N TYR A 41 31.93 10.61 -2.53
CA TYR A 41 31.61 11.30 -1.29
C TYR A 41 32.47 12.55 -1.09
N TYR A 42 33.77 12.45 -1.38
CA TYR A 42 34.69 13.59 -1.33
C TYR A 42 34.23 14.70 -2.28
N TYR A 43 33.98 14.41 -3.56
CA TYR A 43 33.54 15.46 -4.48
C TYR A 43 32.19 16.05 -4.09
N ALA A 44 31.23 15.22 -3.69
CA ALA A 44 29.92 15.67 -3.24
C ALA A 44 30.03 16.68 -2.09
N SER A 45 30.88 16.42 -1.08
CA SER A 45 31.05 17.35 0.05
C SER A 45 31.63 18.71 -0.35
N HIS A 46 32.39 18.77 -1.45
CA HIS A 46 32.99 20.02 -1.95
C HIS A 46 32.08 20.78 -2.90
N VAL A 47 31.19 20.10 -3.63
CA VAL A 47 30.36 20.72 -4.66
C VAL A 47 28.90 20.93 -4.26
N SER A 48 28.42 20.20 -3.25
CA SER A 48 27.05 20.25 -2.77
C SER A 48 27.00 19.82 -1.30
N GLU A 49 27.23 20.79 -0.42
CA GLU A 49 27.22 20.56 1.02
C GLU A 49 25.87 19.99 1.48
N GLY A 50 25.92 19.03 2.41
CA GLY A 50 24.72 18.39 2.94
C GLY A 50 23.92 17.56 1.91
N LEU A 51 24.43 17.28 0.71
CA LEU A 51 23.72 16.49 -0.31
C LEU A 51 23.18 15.16 0.23
N PHE A 52 24.04 14.41 0.92
CA PHE A 52 23.64 13.12 1.48
C PHE A 52 22.76 13.26 2.70
N GLN A 53 22.88 14.34 3.49
CA GLN A 53 21.94 14.61 4.57
C GLN A 53 20.53 14.84 4.02
N ARG A 54 20.40 15.70 3.00
CA ARG A 54 19.12 15.96 2.32
C ARG A 54 18.53 14.69 1.69
N ARG A 55 19.38 13.81 1.14
CA ARG A 55 18.96 12.48 0.68
C ARG A 55 18.42 11.62 1.82
N GLU A 56 19.09 11.58 2.97
CA GLU A 56 18.64 10.81 4.12
C GLU A 56 17.29 11.33 4.66
N GLU A 57 17.13 12.66 4.75
CA GLU A 57 15.87 13.32 5.13
C GLU A 57 14.75 12.99 4.15
N GLN A 58 15.04 13.00 2.84
CA GLN A 58 14.07 12.63 1.81
C GLN A 58 13.60 11.17 1.95
N LEU A 59 14.52 10.25 2.28
CA LEU A 59 14.17 8.87 2.55
C LEU A 59 13.29 8.72 3.80
N ASP A 60 13.46 9.57 4.82
CA ASP A 60 12.58 9.58 5.99
C ASP A 60 11.18 10.08 5.65
N ILE A 61 11.07 11.10 4.80
CA ILE A 61 9.78 11.57 4.27
C ILE A 61 9.07 10.44 3.54
N TYR A 62 9.77 9.69 2.69
CA TYR A 62 9.18 8.56 1.98
C TYR A 62 8.76 7.42 2.91
N LEU A 63 9.56 7.08 3.92
CA LEU A 63 9.19 6.07 4.91
C LEU A 63 7.96 6.50 5.74
N LYS A 64 7.88 7.77 6.14
CA LYS A 64 6.69 8.33 6.79
C LYS A 64 5.45 8.22 5.90
N GLN A 65 5.58 8.47 4.60
CA GLN A 65 4.47 8.29 3.66
C GLN A 65 4.04 6.82 3.55
N ILE A 66 5.00 5.89 3.43
CA ILE A 66 4.71 4.44 3.42
C ILE A 66 3.99 4.02 4.69
N HIS A 67 4.43 4.48 5.87
CA HIS A 67 3.79 4.16 7.15
C HIS A 67 2.36 4.69 7.22
N ARG A 68 2.12 5.95 6.80
CA ARG A 68 0.77 6.52 6.69
C ARG A 68 -0.11 5.67 5.77
N ASP A 69 0.38 5.30 4.60
CA ASP A 69 -0.40 4.51 3.64
C ASP A 69 -0.71 3.10 4.18
N ILE A 70 0.22 2.48 4.92
CA ILE A 70 -0.03 1.21 5.63
C ILE A 70 -1.14 1.39 6.69
N LYS A 71 -1.12 2.49 7.44
CA LYS A 71 -2.13 2.81 8.47
C LYS A 71 -3.50 3.12 7.86
N GLU A 72 -3.55 3.64 6.64
CA GLU A 72 -4.79 3.80 5.86
C GLU A 72 -5.28 2.48 5.22
N GLY A 73 -4.59 1.36 5.46
CA GLY A 73 -4.94 0.05 4.93
C GLY A 73 -4.67 -0.08 3.44
N ILE A 74 -3.76 0.71 2.87
CA ILE A 74 -3.39 0.55 1.47
C ILE A 74 -2.55 -0.73 1.32
N PRO A 75 -2.83 -1.59 0.32
CA PRO A 75 -2.11 -2.84 0.16
C PRO A 75 -0.65 -2.56 -0.19
N LEU A 76 0.27 -3.32 0.39
CA LEU A 76 1.70 -3.10 0.20
C LEU A 76 2.09 -3.20 -1.28
N ASP A 77 1.48 -4.12 -2.02
CA ASP A 77 1.65 -4.28 -3.46
C ASP A 77 1.40 -2.97 -4.23
N VAL A 78 0.43 -2.17 -3.80
CA VAL A 78 0.07 -0.87 -4.39
C VAL A 78 1.04 0.23 -3.97
N ILE A 79 1.41 0.24 -2.68
CA ILE A 79 2.40 1.18 -2.14
C ILE A 79 3.74 0.99 -2.87
N MET A 80 4.15 -0.24 -3.11
CA MET A 80 5.40 -0.58 -3.79
C MET A 80 5.41 -0.22 -5.29
N GLN A 81 4.28 0.16 -5.88
CA GLN A 81 4.24 0.71 -7.24
C GLN A 81 4.46 2.22 -7.27
N GLN A 82 4.49 2.89 -6.12
CA GLN A 82 4.64 4.33 -6.05
C GLN A 82 6.11 4.76 -6.09
N THR A 83 6.34 5.96 -6.63
CA THR A 83 7.69 6.54 -6.79
C THR A 83 8.44 6.67 -5.46
N TYR A 84 7.75 7.04 -4.38
CA TYR A 84 8.36 7.15 -3.05
C TYR A 84 8.77 5.79 -2.45
N ALA A 85 8.25 4.66 -2.96
CA ALA A 85 8.61 3.33 -2.50
C ALA A 85 9.82 2.73 -3.25
N GLU A 86 10.16 3.25 -4.43
CA GLU A 86 11.28 2.78 -5.25
C GLU A 86 12.61 2.63 -4.48
N PRO A 87 13.02 3.56 -3.60
CA PRO A 87 14.28 3.45 -2.85
C PRO A 87 14.37 2.26 -1.89
N PHE A 88 13.22 1.63 -1.61
CA PHE A 88 13.08 0.54 -0.65
C PHE A 88 12.93 -0.82 -1.33
N LEU A 89 12.82 -0.84 -2.66
CA LEU A 89 12.62 -2.04 -3.46
C LEU A 89 13.93 -2.59 -4.02
N THR A 90 14.40 -3.69 -3.43
CA THR A 90 15.46 -4.49 -4.04
C THR A 90 14.93 -5.25 -5.27
N LYS A 91 15.81 -5.67 -6.18
CA LYS A 91 15.42 -6.54 -7.32
C LYS A 91 14.62 -7.76 -6.86
N ARG A 92 15.09 -8.44 -5.80
CA ARG A 92 14.40 -9.58 -5.18
C ARG A 92 13.10 -9.20 -4.44
N GLY A 93 12.99 -7.97 -3.96
CA GLY A 93 11.78 -7.44 -3.33
C GLY A 93 10.67 -7.16 -4.36
N LYS A 94 11.03 -6.80 -5.59
CA LYS A 94 10.08 -6.70 -6.72
C LYS A 94 9.48 -8.05 -7.09
N GLU A 95 10.25 -9.12 -6.94
CA GLU A 95 9.82 -10.50 -7.21
C GLU A 95 9.05 -11.13 -6.03
N ASN A 96 9.25 -10.65 -4.80
CA ASN A 96 8.63 -11.21 -3.61
C ASN A 96 8.19 -10.12 -2.62
N ILE A 97 6.88 -9.89 -2.57
CA ILE A 97 6.26 -8.87 -1.74
C ILE A 97 6.47 -9.09 -0.23
N HIS A 98 6.62 -10.33 0.23
CA HIS A 98 6.90 -10.60 1.64
C HIS A 98 8.31 -10.16 2.05
N ARG A 99 9.28 -10.27 1.15
CA ARG A 99 10.62 -9.71 1.39
C ARG A 99 10.61 -8.20 1.38
N ALA A 100 9.85 -7.58 0.48
CA ALA A 100 9.66 -6.13 0.47
C ALA A 100 9.02 -5.65 1.79
N LYS A 101 8.01 -6.37 2.28
CA LYS A 101 7.36 -6.13 3.58
C LYS A 101 8.36 -6.11 4.73
N ASP A 102 9.17 -7.16 4.88
CA ASP A 102 10.11 -7.27 5.99
C ASP A 102 11.19 -6.17 5.91
N LEU A 103 11.66 -5.84 4.69
CA LEU A 103 12.63 -4.76 4.48
C LEU A 103 12.09 -3.38 4.87
N VAL A 104 10.87 -3.06 4.46
CA VAL A 104 10.21 -1.78 4.79
C VAL A 104 10.01 -1.66 6.30
N ILE A 105 9.51 -2.70 6.95
CA ILE A 105 9.26 -2.70 8.39
C ILE A 105 10.56 -2.55 9.16
N ASN A 106 11.61 -3.29 8.78
CA ASN A 106 12.92 -3.16 9.39
C ASN A 106 13.48 -1.73 9.25
N ARG A 107 13.29 -1.08 8.09
CA ARG A 107 13.73 0.31 7.87
C ARG A 107 12.94 1.33 8.67
N LEU A 108 11.62 1.13 8.84
CA LEU A 108 10.78 1.98 9.68
C LEU A 108 11.30 1.99 11.13
N HIS A 109 11.64 0.82 11.67
CA HIS A 109 12.19 0.71 13.02
C HIS A 109 13.65 1.17 13.12
N SER A 110 14.51 0.83 12.14
CA SER A 110 15.94 1.16 12.21
C SER A 110 16.21 2.67 12.10
N ARG A 111 15.32 3.40 11.44
CA ARG A 111 15.38 4.87 11.31
C ARG A 111 14.47 5.59 12.28
N GLU A 112 13.93 4.87 13.28
CA GLU A 112 13.10 5.44 14.36
C GLU A 112 11.89 6.26 13.84
N ILE A 113 11.36 5.88 12.67
CA ILE A 113 10.16 6.50 12.09
C ILE A 113 8.92 6.11 12.90
N VAL A 114 8.95 4.90 13.47
CA VAL A 114 7.88 4.36 14.32
C VAL A 114 8.47 3.85 15.64
N PRO A 115 7.73 3.94 16.75
CA PRO A 115 8.13 3.33 18.02
C PRO A 115 8.36 1.82 17.87
N LYS A 116 9.27 1.25 18.68
CA LYS A 116 9.61 -0.19 18.63
C LYS A 116 8.43 -1.08 19.01
N GLU A 117 7.51 -0.53 19.81
CA GLU A 117 6.32 -1.21 20.33
C GLU A 117 5.18 -1.24 19.30
N GLU A 118 5.26 -0.39 18.26
CA GLU A 118 4.22 -0.31 17.24
C GLU A 118 4.22 -1.56 16.36
N LYS A 119 3.11 -2.29 16.39
CA LYS A 119 2.93 -3.53 15.61
C LYS A 119 2.50 -3.23 14.16
N VAL A 120 3.37 -2.58 13.37
CA VAL A 120 3.12 -2.20 11.96
C VAL A 120 2.69 -3.39 11.11
N ASN A 121 3.31 -4.56 11.32
CA ASN A 121 2.95 -5.83 10.68
C ASN A 121 1.45 -6.17 10.73
N THR A 122 0.74 -5.70 11.75
CA THR A 122 -0.69 -5.97 11.92
C THR A 122 -1.51 -5.29 10.82
N PHE A 123 -1.11 -4.09 10.42
CA PHE A 123 -1.79 -3.25 9.42
C PHE A 123 -1.27 -3.49 8.00
N THR A 124 -0.12 -4.14 7.85
CA THR A 124 0.43 -4.41 6.52
C THR A 124 -0.37 -5.49 5.79
N LEU A 125 -1.07 -5.07 4.73
CA LEU A 125 -1.88 -5.92 3.87
C LEU A 125 -1.08 -6.31 2.63
N VAL A 126 -1.18 -7.58 2.22
CA VAL A 126 -0.68 -8.07 0.93
C VAL A 126 -1.87 -8.60 0.14
N ASN A 127 -1.81 -8.53 -1.20
CA ASN A 127 -2.95 -8.84 -2.07
C ASN A 127 -3.66 -10.17 -1.77
N ALA A 128 -2.91 -11.25 -1.51
CA ALA A 128 -3.48 -12.57 -1.22
C ALA A 128 -4.34 -12.57 0.07
N LYS A 129 -3.86 -11.91 1.13
CA LYS A 129 -4.57 -11.78 2.40
C LYS A 129 -5.76 -10.83 2.26
N LEU A 130 -5.57 -9.74 1.52
CA LEU A 130 -6.60 -8.74 1.28
C LEU A 130 -7.79 -9.32 0.51
N LYS A 131 -7.56 -10.11 -0.56
CA LYS A 131 -8.63 -10.76 -1.32
C LYS A 131 -9.57 -11.57 -0.43
N ASN A 132 -9.01 -12.30 0.52
CA ASN A 132 -9.81 -13.05 1.48
C ASN A 132 -10.66 -12.14 2.37
N TYR A 133 -10.09 -11.04 2.85
CA TYR A 133 -10.81 -10.07 3.67
C TYR A 133 -11.93 -9.37 2.92
N VAL A 134 -11.66 -8.93 1.69
CA VAL A 134 -12.68 -8.31 0.82
C VAL A 134 -13.84 -9.27 0.61
N ASN A 135 -13.57 -10.52 0.22
CA ASN A 135 -14.62 -11.51 0.01
C ASN A 135 -15.47 -11.77 1.26
N LEU A 136 -14.85 -11.91 2.43
CA LEU A 136 -15.57 -12.14 3.69
C LEU A 136 -16.47 -10.95 4.04
N LEU A 137 -15.92 -9.73 3.98
CA LEU A 137 -16.67 -8.52 4.32
C LEU A 137 -17.83 -8.25 3.36
N GLN A 138 -17.65 -8.51 2.05
CA GLN A 138 -18.75 -8.41 1.08
C GLN A 138 -19.85 -9.45 1.36
N ILE A 139 -19.51 -10.67 1.77
CA ILE A 139 -20.50 -11.69 2.15
C ILE A 139 -21.25 -11.28 3.41
N GLU A 140 -20.51 -10.79 4.41
CA GLU A 140 -21.07 -10.28 5.65
C GLU A 140 -22.08 -9.15 5.38
N GLU A 141 -21.75 -8.19 4.52
CA GLU A 141 -22.65 -7.11 4.11
C GLU A 141 -23.94 -7.65 3.49
N VAL A 142 -23.82 -8.57 2.50
CA VAL A 142 -24.98 -9.17 1.82
C VAL A 142 -25.89 -9.92 2.79
N LEU A 143 -25.32 -10.71 3.71
CA LEU A 143 -26.08 -11.49 4.69
C LEU A 143 -26.73 -10.61 5.77
N ARG A 144 -26.13 -9.47 6.12
CA ARG A 144 -26.73 -8.49 7.04
C ARG A 144 -27.94 -7.81 6.41
N GLU A 145 -27.85 -7.45 5.13
CA GLU A 145 -28.92 -6.78 4.40
C GLU A 145 -30.07 -7.74 4.03
N ASN A 146 -29.75 -9.01 3.70
CA ASN A 146 -30.73 -9.99 3.24
C ASN A 146 -30.72 -11.25 4.13
N ARG A 147 -31.50 -11.23 5.23
CA ARG A 147 -31.52 -12.34 6.20
C ARG A 147 -32.05 -13.66 5.64
N ASP A 148 -32.97 -13.58 4.66
CA ASP A 148 -33.67 -14.73 4.09
C ASP A 148 -33.03 -15.29 2.81
N ILE A 149 -31.85 -14.78 2.41
CA ILE A 149 -31.18 -15.21 1.18
C ILE A 149 -30.81 -16.70 1.21
N ASN A 150 -30.97 -17.39 0.07
CA ASN A 150 -30.49 -18.75 -0.11
C ASN A 150 -28.95 -18.78 -0.11
N LYS A 151 -28.38 -19.11 1.06
CA LYS A 151 -26.93 -19.10 1.31
C LYS A 151 -26.17 -20.06 0.39
N ALA A 152 -26.78 -21.17 -0.03
CA ALA A 152 -26.16 -22.14 -0.94
C ALA A 152 -26.11 -21.61 -2.38
N GLU A 153 -27.15 -20.90 -2.81
CA GLU A 153 -27.16 -20.22 -4.11
C GLU A 153 -26.18 -19.03 -4.12
N LEU A 154 -26.18 -18.21 -3.08
CA LEU A 154 -25.25 -17.09 -2.92
C LEU A 154 -23.80 -17.58 -2.97
N GLY A 155 -23.47 -18.65 -2.23
CA GLY A 155 -22.15 -19.28 -2.26
C GLY A 155 -21.72 -19.73 -3.66
N ARG A 156 -22.62 -20.39 -4.41
CA ARG A 156 -22.37 -20.78 -5.81
C ARG A 156 -22.12 -19.56 -6.71
N ARG A 157 -22.91 -18.50 -6.56
CA ARG A 157 -22.83 -17.27 -7.38
C ARG A 157 -21.48 -16.54 -7.23
N ILE A 158 -20.86 -16.63 -6.05
CA ILE A 158 -19.62 -15.91 -5.71
C ILE A 158 -18.38 -16.83 -5.63
N GLY A 159 -18.53 -18.12 -5.86
CA GLY A 159 -17.44 -19.09 -5.80
C GLY A 159 -16.95 -19.39 -4.38
N VAL A 160 -17.85 -19.35 -3.40
CA VAL A 160 -17.58 -19.66 -2.00
C VAL A 160 -18.37 -20.89 -1.56
N SER A 161 -17.70 -21.83 -0.88
CA SER A 161 -18.36 -23.03 -0.38
C SER A 161 -19.52 -22.68 0.56
N HIS A 162 -20.61 -23.44 0.48
CA HIS A 162 -21.76 -23.29 1.38
C HIS A 162 -21.36 -23.34 2.86
N HIS A 163 -20.43 -24.22 3.24
CA HIS A 163 -19.92 -24.30 4.61
C HIS A 163 -19.32 -22.99 5.10
N LYS A 164 -18.52 -22.32 4.26
CA LYS A 164 -17.96 -21.00 4.56
C LYS A 164 -19.05 -19.94 4.74
N MET A 165 -20.10 -19.96 3.91
CA MET A 165 -21.28 -19.09 4.07
C MET A 165 -21.97 -19.26 5.43
N LEU A 166 -22.10 -20.50 5.91
CA LEU A 166 -22.69 -20.79 7.21
C LEU A 166 -21.80 -20.31 8.37
N ILE A 167 -20.48 -20.45 8.25
CA ILE A 167 -19.53 -19.92 9.23
C ILE A 167 -19.66 -18.40 9.33
N VAL A 168 -19.71 -17.70 8.19
CA VAL A 168 -19.95 -16.25 8.16
C VAL A 168 -21.21 -15.91 8.93
N ASN A 169 -22.32 -16.55 8.56
CA ASN A 169 -23.63 -16.28 9.11
C ASN A 169 -23.70 -16.55 10.61
N HIS A 170 -23.06 -17.63 11.08
CA HIS A 170 -22.96 -17.93 12.50
C HIS A 170 -22.14 -16.87 13.26
N ASN A 171 -21.02 -16.43 12.69
CA ASN A 171 -20.20 -15.37 13.27
C ASN A 171 -20.91 -14.00 13.29
N LEU A 172 -21.84 -13.75 12.36
CA LEU A 172 -22.72 -12.57 12.40
C LEU A 172 -23.72 -12.60 13.55
N SER A 173 -24.04 -13.78 14.09
CA SER A 173 -24.97 -13.90 15.23
C SER A 173 -24.27 -13.82 16.59
N VAL A 174 -22.94 -13.79 16.65
CA VAL A 174 -22.17 -13.83 17.91
C VAL A 174 -21.25 -12.61 18.02
N SER A 175 -21.34 -11.88 19.14
CA SER A 175 -20.46 -10.73 19.41
C SER A 175 -19.07 -11.20 19.88
N PRO A 176 -17.95 -10.55 19.45
CA PRO A 176 -17.87 -9.42 18.55
C PRO A 176 -18.04 -9.86 17.08
N PHE A 177 -18.97 -9.22 16.37
CA PHE A 177 -19.34 -9.48 14.96
C PHE A 177 -18.11 -9.45 14.04
N ARG A 178 -17.44 -10.59 13.85
CA ARG A 178 -16.25 -10.68 13.00
C ARG A 178 -16.10 -12.07 12.42
N GLU A 179 -16.07 -12.13 11.09
CA GLU A 179 -15.51 -13.28 10.37
C GLU A 179 -13.98 -13.40 10.50
N LEU A 180 -13.33 -12.31 10.90
CA LEU A 180 -11.89 -12.22 11.10
C LEU A 180 -11.58 -12.14 12.60
N PRO A 181 -11.69 -13.25 13.35
CA PRO A 181 -11.64 -13.26 14.82
C PRO A 181 -10.30 -12.79 15.41
N LYS A 182 -9.26 -12.62 14.56
CA LYS A 182 -7.91 -12.21 14.97
C LYS A 182 -7.50 -10.82 14.49
N ILE A 183 -8.39 -10.10 13.78
CA ILE A 183 -8.07 -8.77 13.28
C ILE A 183 -8.41 -7.70 14.32
N LYS A 184 -7.55 -6.68 14.44
CA LYS A 184 -7.81 -5.52 15.29
C LYS A 184 -9.02 -4.76 14.75
N GLN A 185 -9.86 -4.21 15.65
CA GLN A 185 -11.05 -3.44 15.26
C GLN A 185 -10.69 -2.29 14.31
N GLU A 186 -9.64 -1.54 14.63
CA GLU A 186 -9.15 -0.45 13.78
C GLU A 186 -8.89 -0.91 12.33
N LEU A 187 -8.23 -2.05 12.14
CA LEU A 187 -7.98 -2.60 10.81
C LEU A 187 -9.28 -3.09 10.14
N TYR A 188 -10.22 -3.66 10.90
CA TYR A 188 -11.52 -4.04 10.38
C TYR A 188 -12.29 -2.81 9.83
N ASP A 189 -12.33 -1.72 10.58
CA ASP A 189 -13.04 -0.49 10.20
C ASP A 189 -12.40 0.15 8.95
N ILE A 190 -11.07 0.18 8.89
CA ILE A 190 -10.32 0.61 7.70
C ILE A 190 -10.66 -0.25 6.49
N LEU A 191 -10.64 -1.59 6.63
CA LEU A 191 -10.96 -2.50 5.54
C LEU A 191 -12.38 -2.29 5.03
N LYS A 192 -13.36 -2.17 5.93
CA LYS A 192 -14.76 -1.93 5.58
C LYS A 192 -14.92 -0.63 4.81
N ARG A 193 -14.39 0.48 5.33
CA ARG A 193 -14.39 1.80 4.66
C ARG A 193 -13.77 1.71 3.26
N ASN A 194 -12.61 1.07 3.14
CA ASN A 194 -11.89 0.99 1.87
C ASN A 194 -12.62 0.12 0.82
N ILE A 195 -13.31 -0.95 1.26
CA ILE A 195 -14.17 -1.76 0.40
C ILE A 195 -15.37 -0.95 -0.09
N GLU A 196 -16.01 -0.19 0.79
CA GLU A 196 -17.14 0.67 0.43
C GLU A 196 -16.74 1.70 -0.64
N ILE A 197 -15.63 2.41 -0.43
CA ILE A 197 -15.07 3.38 -1.40
C ILE A 197 -14.82 2.70 -2.77
N ALA A 198 -14.25 1.50 -2.77
CA ALA A 198 -13.96 0.76 -3.99
C ALA A 198 -15.22 0.21 -4.67
N SER A 199 -16.24 -0.19 -3.90
CA SER A 199 -17.54 -0.60 -4.41
C SER A 199 -18.30 0.58 -5.03
N ASP A 200 -18.22 1.76 -4.42
CA ASP A 200 -18.84 2.98 -4.93
C ASP A 200 -18.23 3.45 -6.25
N PHE A 201 -16.97 3.12 -6.53
CA PHE A 201 -16.42 3.31 -7.87
C PHE A 201 -17.24 2.58 -8.95
N TYR A 202 -17.77 1.39 -8.65
CA TYR A 202 -18.63 0.65 -9.56
C TYR A 202 -20.05 1.22 -9.63
N ARG A 203 -20.60 1.71 -8.51
CA ARG A 203 -21.94 2.32 -8.46
C ARG A 203 -21.99 3.69 -9.16
N LEU A 204 -20.99 4.53 -8.91
CA LEU A 204 -20.92 5.90 -9.42
C LEU A 204 -20.21 6.01 -10.78
N GLY A 205 -19.55 4.94 -11.23
CA GLY A 205 -18.94 4.81 -12.55
C GLY A 205 -17.65 5.62 -12.79
N THR A 206 -17.29 6.59 -11.94
CA THR A 206 -16.10 7.43 -12.13
C THR A 206 -15.33 7.71 -10.84
N LYS A 207 -14.00 7.86 -10.93
CA LYS A 207 -13.17 8.27 -9.77
C LYS A 207 -13.54 9.66 -9.27
N LYS A 208 -13.96 10.56 -10.17
CA LYS A 208 -14.33 11.93 -9.82
C LYS A 208 -15.52 11.95 -8.86
N ALA A 209 -16.58 11.19 -9.17
CA ALA A 209 -17.76 11.09 -8.31
C ALA A 209 -17.42 10.50 -6.94
N VAL A 210 -16.54 9.49 -6.88
CA VAL A 210 -16.05 8.93 -5.60
C VAL A 210 -15.27 9.98 -4.80
N TYR A 211 -14.41 10.79 -5.45
CA TYR A 211 -13.67 11.85 -4.77
C TYR A 211 -14.56 12.96 -4.22
N GLU A 212 -15.70 13.22 -4.88
CA GLU A 212 -16.70 14.18 -4.40
C GLU A 212 -17.45 13.61 -3.19
N LYS A 213 -17.85 12.33 -3.24
CA LYS A 213 -18.54 11.65 -2.13
C LYS A 213 -17.67 11.56 -0.86
N TYR A 214 -16.38 11.27 -1.00
CA TYR A 214 -15.43 11.10 0.10
C TYR A 214 -14.45 12.27 0.19
N SER A 215 -14.97 13.50 0.10
CA SER A 215 -14.15 14.73 0.04
C SER A 215 -13.36 15.02 1.33
N ASP A 216 -13.73 14.40 2.44
CA ASP A 216 -13.02 14.43 3.73
C ASP A 216 -11.73 13.59 3.72
N ILE A 217 -11.58 12.67 2.76
CA ILE A 217 -10.41 11.81 2.61
C ILE A 217 -9.42 12.40 1.61
N ASN A 218 -8.13 12.28 1.90
CA ASN A 218 -7.08 12.71 1.00
C ASN A 218 -7.17 12.00 -0.36
N LYS A 219 -7.14 12.77 -1.47
CA LYS A 219 -7.21 12.24 -2.85
C LYS A 219 -6.14 11.19 -3.18
N HIS A 220 -4.93 11.31 -2.61
CA HIS A 220 -3.88 10.30 -2.74
C HIS A 220 -4.35 8.96 -2.16
N VAL A 221 -4.90 8.98 -0.95
CA VAL A 221 -5.41 7.77 -0.27
C VAL A 221 -6.57 7.17 -1.07
N LEU A 222 -7.55 7.97 -1.47
CA LEU A 222 -8.67 7.51 -2.28
C LEU A 222 -8.23 6.84 -3.57
N ARG A 223 -7.28 7.45 -4.29
CA ARG A 223 -6.71 6.88 -5.51
C ARG A 223 -6.14 5.49 -5.24
N LEU A 224 -5.29 5.36 -4.21
CA LEU A 224 -4.62 4.10 -3.89
C LEU A 224 -5.58 3.03 -3.36
N VAL A 225 -6.60 3.43 -2.59
CA VAL A 225 -7.67 2.54 -2.16
C VAL A 225 -8.43 1.99 -3.37
N ILE A 226 -8.87 2.86 -4.28
CA ILE A 226 -9.56 2.43 -5.50
C ILE A 226 -8.65 1.48 -6.30
N ASP A 227 -7.40 1.87 -6.55
CA ASP A 227 -6.49 1.05 -7.37
C ASP A 227 -6.16 -0.31 -6.73
N GLY A 228 -6.09 -0.38 -5.39
CA GLY A 228 -5.78 -1.59 -4.65
C GLY A 228 -6.95 -2.55 -4.43
N TYR A 229 -8.13 -2.00 -4.16
CA TYR A 229 -9.29 -2.79 -3.76
C TYR A 229 -10.19 -3.13 -4.94
N ARG A 230 -10.35 -2.22 -5.91
CA ARG A 230 -11.22 -2.43 -7.08
C ARG A 230 -11.02 -3.79 -7.76
N PRO A 231 -9.78 -4.27 -8.04
CA PRO A 231 -9.58 -5.58 -8.68
C PRO A 231 -10.07 -6.78 -7.85
N LEU A 232 -10.29 -6.59 -6.55
CA LEU A 232 -10.68 -7.62 -5.60
C LEU A 232 -12.18 -7.63 -5.31
N ILE A 233 -12.89 -6.57 -5.69
CA ILE A 233 -14.33 -6.42 -5.49
C ILE A 233 -15.09 -7.40 -6.38
N ASN A 234 -15.94 -8.22 -5.77
CA ASN A 234 -16.88 -9.05 -6.51
C ASN A 234 -18.10 -8.23 -6.92
N THR A 235 -18.13 -7.74 -8.16
CA THR A 235 -19.21 -6.89 -8.68
C THR A 235 -20.58 -7.57 -8.71
N LYS A 236 -20.63 -8.91 -8.75
CA LYS A 236 -21.89 -9.67 -8.66
C LYS A 236 -22.58 -9.48 -7.31
N LEU A 237 -21.83 -9.14 -6.26
CA LEU A 237 -22.37 -8.83 -4.94
C LEU A 237 -22.80 -7.36 -4.80
N ILE A 238 -22.47 -6.50 -5.75
CA ILE A 238 -22.86 -5.08 -5.74
C ILE A 238 -24.20 -4.89 -6.47
N ILE A 239 -24.35 -5.55 -7.62
CA ILE A 239 -25.45 -5.29 -8.58
C ILE A 239 -26.78 -5.92 -8.14
N ASN A 240 -26.76 -6.98 -7.33
CA ASN A 240 -28.01 -7.65 -6.90
C ASN A 240 -28.78 -6.89 -5.81
N HIS A 241 -28.23 -5.80 -5.26
CA HIS A 241 -28.89 -5.02 -4.20
C HIS A 241 -29.78 -3.88 -4.74
N GLU A 242 -29.74 -3.60 -6.04
CA GLU A 242 -30.57 -2.57 -6.67
C GLU A 242 -31.77 -3.12 -7.44
N LYS A 243 -31.77 -4.42 -7.79
CA LYS A 243 -32.82 -5.02 -8.64
C LYS A 243 -33.93 -5.76 -7.90
N ASP A 244 -33.79 -5.96 -6.59
CA ASP A 244 -34.79 -6.66 -5.77
C ASP A 244 -35.64 -5.68 -4.90
N ASN A 245 -35.56 -4.37 -5.18
CA ASN A 245 -36.33 -3.30 -4.51
C ASN A 245 -37.42 -2.67 -5.40
N ASP A 246 -37.72 -3.25 -6.56
CA ASP A 246 -38.86 -2.87 -7.43
C ASP A 246 -39.94 -3.96 -7.43
#